data_AF-A0A1L9VK94-F1
#
_entry.id   AF-A0A1L9VK94-F1
#
_cell.length_a   1.000
_cell.length_b   1.000
_cell.length_c   1.000
_cell.angle_alpha   90.00
_cell.angle_beta   90.00
_cell.angle_gamma   90.00
#
_symmetry.space_group_name_H-M   'P 1'
#
loop_
_entity.id
_entity.type
_entity.pdbx_description
1 polymer ?
#
loop_
_entity_poly.entity_id
_entity_poly.type
_entity_poly.pdbx_seq_one_letter_code
_entity_poly.pdbx_strand_id
1 'polypeptide(L)' 'MSWLFSSSNAAEEPTTAPVQTSQTQTEKPKPCCVCKPEKAARDDCMLFSKGEDPAQECKSTIDQYKTCMAGFGFKI' A
#
# COMPACT_ATOMS: atom_id res chain seq x y z
N MET A 1 -24.90 44.75 17.42
CA MET A 1 -25.02 43.38 17.96
C MET A 1 -25.57 42.49 16.86
N SER A 2 -24.88 41.38 16.61
CA SER A 2 -25.29 40.25 15.76
C SER A 2 -25.24 40.43 14.25
N TRP A 3 -24.05 40.23 13.67
CA TRP A 3 -23.92 39.58 12.37
C TRP A 3 -22.84 38.49 12.46
N LEU A 4 -23.30 37.27 12.29
CA LEU A 4 -22.53 36.03 12.25
C LEU A 4 -21.95 35.86 10.85
N PHE A 5 -20.64 36.08 10.69
CA PHE A 5 -19.86 35.59 9.56
C PHE A 5 -18.49 35.13 10.08
N SER A 6 -18.42 33.88 10.55
CA SER A 6 -17.13 33.21 10.78
C SER A 6 -16.76 32.53 9.47
N SER A 7 -16.01 33.24 8.63
CA SER A 7 -15.48 32.72 7.37
C SER A 7 -14.11 33.37 7.12
N SER A 8 -13.07 32.56 7.29
CA SER A 8 -11.64 32.85 7.06
C SER A 8 -10.98 31.47 6.94
N ASN A 9 -10.11 31.10 6.01
CA ASN A 9 -9.37 31.80 4.94
C ASN A 9 -8.61 30.73 4.10
N ALA A 10 -8.28 31.02 2.83
CA ALA A 10 -7.28 30.38 1.92
C ALA A 10 -7.57 28.95 1.37
N ALA A 11 -7.64 28.62 0.07
CA ALA A 11 -6.89 28.93 -1.16
C ALA A 11 -5.48 28.27 -1.26
N GLU A 12 -5.36 27.30 -2.20
CA GLU A 12 -4.15 26.75 -2.90
C GLU A 12 -2.98 26.21 -2.02
N GLU A 13 -2.25 25.12 -2.27
CA GLU A 13 -1.85 24.36 -3.47
C GLU A 13 -1.21 22.99 -3.01
N PRO A 14 -0.49 22.18 -3.83
CA PRO A 14 -0.48 20.71 -3.78
C PRO A 14 0.52 20.10 -2.79
N THR A 15 0.16 18.98 -2.14
CA THR A 15 1.14 18.16 -1.43
C THR A 15 1.94 17.34 -2.44
N THR A 16 3.19 17.77 -2.63
CA THR A 16 4.28 17.06 -3.26
C THR A 16 4.44 15.68 -2.57
N ALA A 17 4.13 14.60 -3.28
CA ALA A 17 4.61 13.28 -2.87
C ALA A 17 6.14 13.27 -3.01
N PRO A 18 6.92 12.86 -1.98
CA PRO A 18 8.36 12.80 -2.11
C PRO A 18 8.72 11.65 -3.06
N VAL A 19 9.31 12.04 -4.18
CA VAL A 19 10.16 11.22 -5.04
C VAL A 19 11.18 10.48 -4.17
N GLN A 20 11.24 9.15 -4.28
CA GLN A 20 12.40 8.37 -3.84
C GLN A 20 13.02 7.66 -5.04
N THR A 21 13.85 8.42 -5.76
CA THR A 21 14.85 7.87 -6.66
C THR A 21 16.08 7.45 -5.85
N SER A 22 16.65 6.31 -6.24
CA SER A 22 18.06 5.91 -6.09
C SER A 22 18.64 5.78 -4.68
N GLN A 23 18.78 4.53 -4.22
CA GLN A 23 19.96 4.12 -3.45
C GLN A 23 20.43 2.74 -3.93
N THR A 24 21.50 2.78 -4.74
CA THR A 24 22.40 1.65 -4.96
C THR A 24 23.14 1.39 -3.65
N GLN A 25 22.71 0.39 -2.90
CA GLN A 25 23.49 -0.21 -1.83
C GLN A 25 23.36 -1.72 -1.95
N THR A 26 24.51 -2.39 -1.98
CA THR A 26 24.66 -3.84 -1.87
C THR A 26 24.11 -4.28 -0.51
N GLU A 27 22.79 -4.39 -0.40
CA GLU A 27 22.04 -4.74 0.81
C GLU A 27 20.88 -5.62 0.33
N LYS A 28 20.64 -6.74 1.02
CA LYS A 28 19.67 -7.76 0.63
C LYS A 28 18.35 -7.12 0.14
N PRO A 29 17.80 -7.54 -1.02
CA PRO A 29 16.61 -6.91 -1.58
C PRO A 29 15.50 -6.87 -0.52
N LYS A 30 15.00 -5.66 -0.23
CA LYS A 30 13.93 -5.47 0.74
C LYS A 30 12.72 -6.33 0.33
N PRO A 31 12.03 -6.98 1.28
CA PRO A 31 10.95 -7.95 1.00
C PRO A 31 9.79 -7.38 0.18
N CYS A 32 9.64 -6.06 0.15
CA CYS A 32 8.65 -5.33 -0.65
C CYS A 32 9.00 -5.18 -2.14
N CYS A 33 10.23 -5.49 -2.58
CA CYS A 33 10.65 -5.34 -3.98
C CYS A 33 10.56 -6.62 -4.81
N VAL A 34 10.31 -7.76 -4.17
CA VAL A 34 10.48 -9.06 -4.79
C VAL A 34 9.16 -9.60 -5.35
N CYS A 35 8.10 -9.49 -4.56
CA CYS A 35 6.76 -9.98 -4.90
C CYS A 35 5.78 -8.81 -5.07
N LYS A 36 6.18 -7.81 -5.87
CA LYS A 36 5.37 -6.61 -6.14
C LYS A 36 4.01 -6.94 -6.79
N PRO A 37 3.93 -7.78 -7.85
CA PRO A 37 2.65 -8.07 -8.47
C PRO A 37 1.72 -8.88 -7.54
N GLU A 38 2.25 -9.84 -6.78
CA GLU A 38 1.47 -10.63 -5.82
C GLU A 38 0.98 -9.77 -4.66
N LYS A 39 1.83 -8.84 -4.18
CA LYS A 39 1.42 -7.87 -3.15
C LYS A 39 0.31 -6.96 -3.65
N ALA A 40 0.43 -6.44 -4.88
CA ALA A 40 -0.59 -5.60 -5.49
C ALA A 40 -1.92 -6.36 -5.64
N ALA A 41 -1.90 -7.59 -6.17
CA ALA A 41 -3.09 -8.42 -6.29
C ALA A 41 -3.75 -8.73 -4.93
N ARG A 42 -2.95 -8.92 -3.87
CA ARG A 42 -3.45 -9.08 -2.51
C ARG A 42 -4.07 -7.80 -1.96
N ASP A 43 -3.39 -6.66 -2.12
CA ASP A 43 -3.90 -5.34 -1.74
C ASP A 43 -5.22 -5.03 -2.47
N ASP A 44 -5.26 -5.20 -3.80
CA ASP A 44 -6.44 -4.99 -4.62
C ASP A 44 -7.58 -5.91 -4.18
N CYS A 45 -7.30 -7.20 -3.98
CA CYS A 45 -8.32 -8.14 -3.53
C CYS A 45 -8.91 -7.73 -2.17
N MET A 46 -8.08 -7.33 -1.20
CA MET A 46 -8.58 -6.87 0.10
C MET A 46 -9.34 -5.55 -0.01
N LEU A 47 -8.91 -4.64 -0.89
CA LEU A 47 -9.54 -3.33 -1.08
C LEU A 47 -10.91 -3.44 -1.79
N PHE A 48 -11.05 -4.38 -2.72
CA PHE A 48 -12.26 -4.56 -3.52
C PHE A 48 -13.20 -5.67 -3.02
N SER A 49 -12.76 -6.49 -2.07
CA SER A 49 -13.64 -7.50 -1.44
C SER A 49 -14.79 -6.83 -0.70
N LYS A 50 -16.01 -7.28 -1.00
CA LYS A 50 -17.25 -6.83 -0.34
C LYS A 50 -17.82 -7.85 0.66
N GLY A 51 -17.09 -8.95 0.87
CA GLY A 51 -17.48 -10.01 1.81
C GLY A 51 -17.28 -9.60 3.26
N GLU A 52 -17.90 -10.35 4.17
CA GLU A 52 -17.72 -10.17 5.62
C GLU A 52 -16.29 -10.49 6.07
N ASP A 53 -15.60 -11.41 5.39
CA ASP A 53 -14.21 -11.77 5.67
C ASP A 53 -13.34 -11.72 4.39
N PRO A 54 -12.78 -10.55 4.04
CA PRO A 54 -11.93 -10.39 2.86
C PRO A 54 -10.61 -11.18 2.95
N ALA A 55 -10.20 -11.59 4.16
CA ALA A 55 -8.99 -12.40 4.33
C ALA A 55 -9.20 -13.85 3.89
N GLN A 56 -10.41 -14.41 4.05
CA GLN A 56 -10.78 -15.71 3.48
C GLN A 56 -10.97 -15.64 1.97
N GLU A 57 -11.63 -14.60 1.45
CA GLU A 57 -11.84 -14.44 0.00
C GLU A 57 -10.50 -14.28 -0.75
N CYS A 58 -9.58 -13.50 -0.18
CA CYS A 58 -8.26 -13.24 -0.75
C CYS A 58 -7.19 -14.27 -0.33
N LYS A 59 -7.58 -15.39 0.27
CA LYS A 59 -6.62 -16.37 0.79
C LYS A 59 -5.71 -16.91 -0.31
N SER A 60 -6.23 -17.09 -1.52
CA SER A 60 -5.45 -17.51 -2.70
C SER A 60 -4.34 -16.52 -3.07
N THR A 61 -4.64 -15.22 -3.14
CA THR A 61 -3.63 -14.17 -3.44
C THR A 61 -2.66 -13.95 -2.29
N ILE A 62 -3.11 -14.10 -1.04
CA ILE A 62 -2.25 -14.08 0.15
C ILE A 62 -1.24 -15.24 0.13
N ASP A 63 -1.68 -16.45 -0.20
CA ASP A 63 -0.81 -17.63 -0.25
C ASP A 63 0.18 -17.55 -1.41
N GLN A 64 -0.19 -16.96 -2.55
CA GLN A 64 0.75 -16.65 -3.63
C GLN A 64 1.84 -15.66 -3.18
N TYR A 65 1.46 -14.58 -2.48
CA TYR A 65 2.43 -13.62 -1.94
C TYR A 65 3.41 -14.28 -0.96
N LYS A 66 2.90 -15.11 -0.04
CA LYS A 66 3.72 -15.89 0.89
C LYS A 66 4.66 -16.86 0.19
N THR A 67 4.16 -17.58 -0.82
CA THR A 67 4.95 -18.53 -1.60
C THR A 67 6.07 -17.81 -2.36
N CYS A 68 5.75 -16.67 -2.97
CA CYS A 68 6.74 -15.84 -3.61
C CYS A 68 7.82 -15.42 -2.60
N MET A 69 7.47 -14.85 -1.44
CA MET A 69 8.45 -14.45 -0.43
C MET A 69 9.30 -15.62 0.11
N ALA A 70 8.69 -16.79 0.29
CA ALA A 70 9.37 -18.01 0.72
C ALA A 70 10.42 -18.47 -0.30
N GLY A 71 10.17 -18.29 -1.61
CA GLY A 71 11.11 -18.58 -2.68
C GLY A 71 12.41 -17.76 -2.61
N PHE A 72 12.37 -16.59 -1.98
CA PHE A 72 13.55 -15.74 -1.77
C PHE A 72 14.13 -15.87 -0.35
N GLY A 73 13.63 -16.83 0.44
CA GLY A 73 14.14 -17.10 1.79
C GLY A 73 13.62 -16.17 2.87
N PHE A 74 12.55 -15.42 2.61
CA PHE A 74 11.88 -14.58 3.61
C PHE A 74 10.68 -15.33 4.22
N LYS A 75 10.66 -15.51 5.54
CA LYS A 75 9.46 -15.98 6.27
C LYS A 75 8.59 -14.77 6.64
N ILE A 76 7.37 -14.71 6.12
CA ILE A 76 6.36 -13.67 6.34
C ILE A 76 5.18 -14.20 7.15
#